data_AF-A0A969V7C7-F1
#
_entry.id   AF-A0A969V7C7-F1
#
_cell.length_a   1.000
_cell.length_b   1.000
_cell.length_c   1.000
_cell.angle_alpha   90.00
_cell.angle_beta   90.00
_cell.angle_gamma   90.00
#
_symmetry.space_group_name_H-M   'P 1'
#
loop_
_entity.id
_entity.type
_entity.pdbx_description
1 polymer ?
#
loop_
_entity_poly.entity_id
_entity_poly.type
_entity_poly.pdbx_seq_one_letter_code
_entity_poly.pdbx_strand_id
1 'polypeptide(L)'
;MFDTPQVAEARQYIEKRWQPPAGLRQTLEYSLMVGVDGTIERIFPLNKPAREFVDSAGMPNLGAPFVSPNRYGKNVRMRAVLSPEWQSANLSGD
;
A
#
# COMPACT_ATOMS: atom_id res chain seq x y z
N MET A 1 -13.48 13.32 4.78
CA MET A 1 -12.89 12.50 3.69
C MET A 1 -11.38 12.52 3.88
N PHE A 2 -10.82 11.42 4.36
CA PHE A 2 -9.40 11.27 4.77
C PHE A 2 -8.49 11.00 3.56
N ASP A 3 -8.67 11.75 2.48
CA ASP A 3 -7.76 11.68 1.35
C ASP A 3 -6.63 12.68 1.58
N THR A 4 -5.67 12.28 2.43
CA THR A 4 -4.38 12.99 2.42
C THR A 4 -3.73 12.74 1.06
N PRO A 5 -3.00 13.70 0.48
CA PRO A 5 -2.36 13.52 -0.83
C PRO A 5 -1.53 12.23 -0.90
N GLN A 6 -0.93 11.82 0.22
CA GLN A 6 -0.17 10.58 0.34
C GLN A 6 -1.04 9.32 0.17
N VAL A 7 -2.29 9.30 0.64
CA VAL A 7 -3.21 8.17 0.43
C VAL A 7 -3.58 8.04 -1.06
N ALA A 8 -3.88 9.16 -1.73
CA ALA A 8 -4.13 9.17 -3.18
C ALA A 8 -2.91 8.70 -3.97
N GLU A 9 -1.71 9.22 -3.68
CA GLU A 9 -0.48 8.88 -4.37
C GLU A 9 -0.12 7.40 -4.18
N ALA A 10 -0.22 6.89 -2.95
CA ALA A 10 -0.02 5.48 -2.66
C ALA A 10 -1.02 4.60 -3.42
N ARG A 11 -2.28 5.05 -3.54
CA ARG A 11 -3.32 4.31 -4.27
C ARG A 11 -2.94 4.20 -5.73
N GLN A 12 -2.64 5.34 -6.35
CA GLN A 12 -2.21 5.38 -7.74
C GLN A 12 -0.93 4.59 -7.99
N TYR A 13 0.04 4.60 -7.06
CA TYR A 13 1.26 3.83 -7.16
C TYR A 13 0.97 2.33 -7.23
N ILE A 14 0.10 1.84 -6.34
CA ILE A 14 -0.21 0.40 -6.22
C ILE A 14 -1.13 -0.04 -7.35
N GLU A 15 -2.18 0.73 -7.68
CA GLU A 15 -3.12 0.41 -8.76
C GLU A 15 -2.41 0.23 -10.10
N LYS A 16 -1.40 1.06 -10.40
CA LYS A 16 -0.61 0.93 -11.64
C LYS A 16 0.24 -0.33 -11.71
N ARG A 17 0.57 -0.94 -10.57
CA ARG A 17 1.46 -2.11 -10.48
C ARG A 17 0.73 -3.40 -10.12
N TRP A 18 -0.46 -3.29 -9.57
CA TRP A 18 -1.22 -4.43 -9.11
C TRP A 18 -1.64 -5.31 -10.29
N GLN A 19 -1.07 -6.51 -10.31
CA GLN A 19 -1.48 -7.60 -11.17
C GLN A 19 -1.79 -8.77 -10.25
N PRO A 20 -3.07 -9.13 -10.07
CA PRO A 20 -3.44 -10.15 -9.10
C PRO A 20 -2.76 -11.49 -9.46
N PRO A 21 -2.02 -12.10 -8.53
CA PRO A 21 -1.32 -13.35 -8.81
C PRO A 21 -2.31 -14.47 -9.10
N ALA A 22 -1.92 -15.38 -10.00
CA ALA A 22 -2.75 -16.52 -10.38
C ALA A 22 -3.09 -17.36 -9.13
N GLY A 23 -4.37 -17.68 -8.97
CA GLY A 23 -4.86 -18.45 -7.83
C GLY A 23 -5.16 -17.65 -6.57
N LEU A 24 -5.02 -16.32 -6.60
CA LEU A 24 -5.47 -15.47 -5.50
C LEU A 24 -7.00 -15.46 -5.38
N ARG A 25 -7.52 -15.93 -4.25
CA ARG A 25 -8.97 -16.01 -3.96
C ARG A 25 -9.45 -15.07 -2.86
N GLN A 26 -8.51 -14.47 -2.14
CA GLN A 26 -8.78 -13.60 -0.99
C GLN A 26 -8.03 -12.29 -1.18
N THR A 27 -8.46 -11.23 -0.52
CA THR A 27 -7.76 -9.94 -0.59
C THR A 27 -6.39 -10.01 0.09
N LEU A 28 -5.44 -9.23 -0.41
CA LEU A 28 -4.18 -9.00 0.28
C LEU A 28 -4.32 -7.76 1.15
N GLU A 29 -4.06 -7.88 2.44
CA GLU A 29 -4.17 -6.77 3.38
C GLU A 29 -2.81 -6.42 3.97
N TYR A 30 -2.46 -5.14 3.93
CA TYR A 30 -1.19 -4.63 4.44
C TYR A 30 -1.39 -3.40 5.30
N SER A 31 -0.54 -3.25 6.32
CA SER A 31 -0.29 -1.97 6.97
C SER A 31 1.03 -1.40 6.45
N LEU A 32 0.96 -0.22 5.85
CA LEU A 32 2.11 0.51 5.31
C LEU A 32 2.47 1.64 6.27
N MET A 33 3.76 1.79 6.57
CA MET A 33 4.29 2.92 7.32
C MET A 33 5.16 3.76 6.41
N VAL A 34 4.82 5.03 6.28
CA VAL A 34 5.50 5.97 5.39
C VAL A 34 6.14 7.08 6.22
N GLY A 35 7.42 7.33 5.95
CA GLY A 35 8.19 8.38 6.58
C GLY A 35 7.69 9.78 6.22
N VAL A 36 8.11 10.78 7.00
CA VAL A 36 7.79 12.19 6.74
C VAL A 36 8.32 12.65 5.38
N ASP A 37 9.43 12.08 4.93
CA ASP A 37 10.07 12.30 3.64
C ASP A 37 9.39 11.55 2.47
N GLY A 38 8.35 10.75 2.74
CA GLY A 38 7.59 10.03 1.71
C GLY A 38 8.18 8.68 1.30
N THR A 39 9.20 8.20 2.00
CA THR A 39 9.76 6.85 1.80
C THR A 39 8.93 5.79 2.51
N ILE A 40 8.85 4.60 1.93
CA ILE A 40 8.21 3.45 2.58
C ILE A 40 9.15 2.89 3.66
N GLU A 41 8.76 2.98 4.92
CA GLU A 41 9.57 2.50 6.04
C GLU A 41 9.25 1.04 6.38
N ARG A 42 7.97 0.67 6.33
CA ARG A 42 7.51 -0.70 6.64
C ARG A 42 6.33 -1.13 5.80
N ILE A 43 6.32 -2.43 5.47
CA ILE A 43 5.20 -3.14 4.85
C ILE A 43 4.91 -4.34 5.74
N PHE A 44 3.74 -4.36 6.37
CA PHE A 44 3.35 -5.43 7.28
C PHE A 44 2.12 -6.18 6.75
N PRO A 45 2.25 -7.45 6.35
CA PRO A 45 1.11 -8.28 5.96
C PRO A 45 0.16 -8.53 7.13
N LEU A 46 -1.13 -8.25 6.93
CA LEU A 46 -2.17 -8.37 7.95
C LEU A 46 -2.92 -9.70 7.88
N ASN A 47 -2.87 -10.39 6.74
CA ASN A 47 -3.50 -11.69 6.55
C ASN A 47 -2.53 -12.69 5.88
N LYS A 48 -2.89 -13.98 5.93
CA LYS A 48 -2.08 -15.07 5.37
C LYS A 48 -1.74 -14.87 3.88
N PRO A 49 -2.70 -14.57 2.97
CA PRO A 49 -2.37 -14.42 1.56
C PRO A 49 -1.46 -13.21 1.31
N ALA A 50 -1.58 -12.11 2.07
CA ALA A 50 -0.63 -10.99 1.96
C ALA A 50 0.81 -11.40 2.31
N ARG A 51 1.01 -12.39 3.19
CA ARG A 51 2.34 -12.93 3.47
C ARG A 51 2.84 -13.84 2.34
N GLU A 52 1.94 -14.64 1.77
CA GLU A 52 2.27 -15.61 0.70
C GLU A 52 2.53 -14.93 -0.64
N PHE A 53 1.88 -13.80 -0.93
CA PHE A 53 1.93 -13.11 -2.22
C PHE A 53 2.60 -11.72 -2.17
N VAL A 54 3.37 -11.41 -1.12
CA VAL A 54 4.00 -10.09 -0.93
C VAL A 54 4.88 -9.68 -2.12
N ASP A 55 5.69 -10.60 -2.63
CA ASP A 55 6.57 -10.37 -3.78
C ASP A 55 5.81 -10.17 -5.09
N SER A 56 4.56 -10.63 -5.17
CA SER A 56 3.69 -10.49 -6.35
C SER A 56 2.76 -9.27 -6.26
N ALA A 57 2.76 -8.55 -5.13
CA ALA A 57 1.80 -7.46 -4.89
C ALA A 57 2.19 -6.11 -5.50
N GLY A 58 3.36 -6.01 -6.14
CA GLY A 58 3.84 -4.76 -6.74
C GLY A 58 4.18 -3.68 -5.70
N MET A 59 4.47 -4.08 -4.47
CA MET A 59 4.85 -3.19 -3.37
C MET A 59 6.19 -2.50 -3.66
N PRO A 60 6.38 -1.26 -3.18
CA PRO A 60 7.68 -0.60 -3.25
C PRO A 60 8.72 -1.34 -2.39
N ASN A 61 10.00 -1.21 -2.75
CA ASN A 61 11.09 -1.70 -1.91
C ASN A 61 11.17 -0.86 -0.62
N LEU A 62 11.47 -1.48 0.52
CA LEU A 62 11.72 -0.76 1.77
C LEU A 62 12.81 0.31 1.58
N GLY A 63 12.55 1.52 2.07
CA GLY A 63 13.42 2.69 1.92
C GLY A 63 13.29 3.42 0.58
N ALA A 64 12.50 2.92 -0.38
CA ALA A 64 12.29 3.59 -1.66
C ALA A 64 11.31 4.78 -1.53
N PRO A 65 11.45 5.81 -2.37
CA PRO A 65 10.43 6.85 -2.50
C PRO A 65 9.10 6.23 -2.94
N PHE A 66 8.04 6.52 -2.19
CA PHE A 66 6.74 5.91 -2.40
C PHE A 66 5.65 6.94 -2.70
N VAL A 67 5.63 8.04 -1.95
CA VAL A 67 4.67 9.15 -2.09
C VAL A 67 5.39 10.48 -1.84
N SER A 68 4.72 11.61 -2.08
CA SER A 68 5.27 12.91 -1.72
C SER A 68 5.48 13.05 -0.20
N PRO A 69 6.46 13.85 0.25
CA PRO A 69 6.69 14.13 1.67
C PRO A 69 5.47 14.70 2.38
N ASN A 70 5.28 14.32 3.65
CA ASN A 70 4.23 14.85 4.49
C ASN A 70 4.63 16.22 5.07
N ARG A 71 3.97 17.28 4.61
CA ARG A 71 4.19 18.65 5.12
C ARG A 71 3.76 18.85 6.58
N TYR A 72 3.02 17.91 7.17
CA TYR A 72 2.58 17.96 8.56
C TYR A 72 3.58 17.32 9.54
N GLY A 73 4.74 16.82 9.06
CA GLY A 73 5.82 16.37 9.92
C GLY A 73 5.56 15.07 10.69
N LYS A 74 4.57 14.27 10.26
CA LYS A 74 4.22 12.99 10.90
C LYS A 74 4.32 11.84 9.91
N ASN A 75 4.82 10.71 10.38
CA ASN A 75 4.72 9.44 9.66
C ASN A 75 3.24 9.10 9.47
N VAL A 76 2.92 8.44 8.37
CA VAL A 76 1.54 8.05 8.05
C VAL A 76 1.44 6.53 8.04
N ARG A 77 0.41 6.02 8.71
CA ARG A 77 0.03 4.62 8.66
C ARG A 77 -1.16 4.47 7.72
N MET A 78 -1.02 3.62 6.71
CA MET A 78 -2.06 3.36 5.71
C MET A 78 -2.44 1.89 5.73
N ARG A 79 -3.71 1.58 5.49
CA ARG A 79 -4.17 0.21 5.25
C ARG A 79 -4.44 -0.01 3.78
N ALA A 80 -3.72 -0.94 3.16
CA ALA A 80 -3.93 -1.36 1.78
C ALA A 80 -4.72 -2.65 1.71
N VAL A 81 -5.79 -2.65 0.91
CA VAL A 81 -6.58 -3.85 0.59
C VAL A 81 -6.57 -4.04 -0.92
N LEU A 82 -5.93 -5.12 -1.39
CA LEU A 82 -5.80 -5.47 -2.79
C LEU A 82 -6.70 -6.66 -3.11
N SER A 83 -7.66 -6.46 -4.01
CA SER A 83 -8.64 -7.50 -4.37
C SER A 83 -8.25 -8.19 -5.68
N PRO A 84 -8.50 -9.51 -5.80
CA PRO A 84 -8.31 -10.22 -7.06
C PRO A 84 -9.36 -9.84 -8.13
N GLU A 85 -10.53 -9.37 -7.70
CA GLU A 85 -11.72 -9.22 -8.54
C GLU A 85 -11.87 -7.80 -9.13
N TRP A 86 -11.11 -6.83 -8.62
CA TRP A 86 -11.32 -5.40 -8.91
C TRP A 86 -9.98 -4.65 -9.04
N GLN A 87 -9.81 -3.87 -10.12
CA GLN A 87 -8.63 -3.04 -10.42
C GLN A 87 -8.52 -1.77 -9.54
N SER A 88 -8.77 -1.86 -8.24
CA SER A 88 -8.62 -0.70 -7.34
C SER A 88 -8.16 -1.12 -5.97
N ALA A 89 -7.10 -0.47 -5.50
CA ALA A 89 -6.58 -0.64 -4.16
C ALA A 89 -7.38 0.27 -3.21
N ASN A 90 -8.12 -0.30 -2.26
CA ASN A 90 -8.75 0.51 -1.22
C ASN A 90 -7.68 0.85 -0.18
N LEU A 91 -7.25 2.12 -0.17
CA LEU A 91 -6.38 2.69 0.86
C LEU A 91 -7.16 3.64 1.75
N SER A 92 -7.07 3.43 3.06
CA SER A 92 -7.60 4.32 4.10
C SER A 92 -6.49 4.72 5.06
N GLY A 93 -6.45 5.99 5.46
CA GLY A 93 -5.60 6.49 6.55
C GLY A 93 -6.34 6.43 7.89
N ASP A 94 -5.61 6.08 8.95
CA ASP A 94 -6.03 6.22 10.35
C ASP A 94 -5.54 7.56 10.91
#